data_AF-A0A9W6XXF3-F1
#
_entry.id   AF-A0A9W6XXF3-F1
#
_cell.length_a   1.000
_cell.length_b   1.000
_cell.length_c   1.000
_cell.angle_alpha   90.00
_cell.angle_beta   90.00
_cell.angle_gamma   90.00
#
_symmetry.space_group_name_H-M   'P 1'
#
loop_
_entity.id
_entity.type
_entity.pdbx_description
1 polymer ?
#
loop_
_entity_poly.entity_id
_entity_poly.type
_entity_poly.pdbx_seq_one_letter_code
_entity_poly.pdbx_strand_id
1 'polypeptide(L)'
;MLSLRVARFVLERVAQEGSKNDDETSSEKTYVSIITETIKNSRHEVGLQEDEDFQQYYELICARMLLLPHGIQQIRTRGLSIHQVVTCDRFAEFFRLMDNSLRDKYDQQENAFHPSRIRLVHRQYLQLDRDGNGMLSMNELQDYGKKRAFNPTGNEPTHDLTDAFVSHVFAEVPTFNGEMDYHAYLDFTLVLNDKVSTTALRVSCRFGLSTRN
;
A
#
# COMPACT_ATOMS: atom_id res chain seq x y z
N MET A 1 -13.03 19.77 9.97
CA MET A 1 -14.05 18.81 10.44
C MET A 1 -13.65 17.36 10.21
N LEU A 2 -13.25 16.96 9.00
CA LEU A 2 -12.84 15.57 8.71
C LEU A 2 -11.52 15.16 9.40
N SER A 3 -10.49 16.01 9.32
CA SER A 3 -9.20 15.79 10.00
C SER A 3 -9.34 15.59 11.52
N LEU A 4 -10.25 16.34 12.16
CA LEU A 4 -10.59 16.18 13.57
C LEU A 4 -11.29 14.84 13.87
N ARG A 5 -12.14 14.35 12.97
CA ARG A 5 -12.79 13.03 13.12
C ARG A 5 -11.79 11.90 12.93
N VAL A 6 -10.89 12.01 11.94
CA VAL A 6 -9.78 11.08 11.71
C VAL A 6 -8.84 11.07 12.91
N ALA A 7 -8.41 12.25 13.38
CA ALA A 7 -7.57 12.39 14.56
C ALA A 7 -8.23 11.78 15.79
N ARG A 8 -9.51 12.06 16.03
CA ARG A 8 -10.27 11.48 17.13
C ARG A 8 -10.37 9.97 17.02
N PHE A 9 -10.68 9.43 15.83
CA PHE A 9 -10.74 7.99 15.60
C PHE A 9 -9.40 7.31 15.91
N VAL A 10 -8.31 7.87 15.38
CA VAL A 10 -6.96 7.35 15.61
C VAL A 10 -6.59 7.43 17.09
N LEU A 11 -6.82 8.58 17.73
CA LEU A 11 -6.54 8.77 19.16
C LEU A 11 -7.35 7.84 20.05
N GLU A 12 -8.64 7.64 19.76
CA GLU A 12 -9.51 6.72 20.52
C GLU A 12 -9.02 5.27 20.41
N ARG A 13 -8.56 4.83 19.24
CA ARG A 13 -8.05 3.46 19.03
C ARG A 13 -6.64 3.25 19.56
N VAL A 14 -5.74 4.23 19.39
CA VAL A 14 -4.39 4.21 19.97
C VAL A 14 -4.45 4.22 21.50
N ALA A 15 -5.39 4.96 22.09
CA ALA A 15 -5.60 4.98 23.54
C ALA A 15 -6.16 3.65 24.09
N GLN A 16 -6.92 2.89 23.29
CA GLN A 16 -7.53 1.61 23.69
C GLN A 16 -6.53 0.43 23.70
N GLU A 17 -5.53 0.42 22.81
CA GLU A 17 -4.51 -0.65 22.77
C GLU A 17 -3.37 -0.48 23.80
N GLY A 18 -3.30 0.67 24.49
CA GLY A 18 -2.47 0.87 25.67
C GLY A 18 -1.01 1.26 25.39
N SER A 19 -0.67 2.50 25.75
CA SER A 19 0.61 2.83 26.37
C SER A 19 0.36 3.88 27.44
N LYS A 20 0.77 3.54 28.66
CA LYS A 20 0.89 4.42 29.82
C LYS A 20 2.16 5.29 29.77
N ASN A 21 2.80 5.41 28.62
CA ASN A 21 4.01 6.21 28.44
C ASN A 21 3.72 7.39 27.53
N ASP A 22 4.24 8.55 27.91
CA ASP A 22 4.19 9.85 27.24
C ASP A 22 4.89 9.89 25.85
N ASP A 23 5.07 8.74 25.20
CA ASP A 23 5.71 8.63 23.90
C ASP A 23 4.63 8.67 22.80
N GLU A 24 4.52 9.80 22.10
CA GLU A 24 3.52 10.08 21.04
C GLU A 24 3.69 9.21 19.78
N THR A 25 4.56 8.20 19.83
CA THR A 25 4.94 7.33 18.71
C THR A 25 4.51 5.89 18.97
N SER A 26 4.02 5.19 17.93
CA SER A 26 3.61 3.78 18.05
C SER A 26 4.29 2.91 17.00
N SER A 27 4.42 1.62 17.31
CA SER A 27 5.16 0.66 16.47
C SER A 27 4.41 0.30 15.18
N GLU A 28 5.14 -0.20 14.18
CA GLU A 28 4.56 -0.77 12.94
C GLU A 28 3.47 -1.80 13.26
N LYS A 29 3.76 -2.70 14.21
CA LYS A 29 2.85 -3.77 14.63
C LYS A 29 1.53 -3.24 15.21
N THR A 30 1.60 -2.17 15.98
CA THR A 30 0.42 -1.49 16.55
C THR A 30 -0.47 -0.94 15.44
N TYR A 31 0.09 -0.19 14.49
CA TYR A 31 -0.70 0.35 13.40
C TYR A 31 -1.26 -0.74 12.49
N VAL A 32 -0.50 -1.81 12.22
CA VAL A 32 -1.02 -2.97 11.47
C VAL A 32 -2.22 -3.58 12.21
N SER A 33 -2.15 -3.76 13.53
CA SER A 33 -3.28 -4.23 14.36
C SER A 33 -4.52 -3.34 14.15
N ILE A 34 -4.38 -2.05 14.40
CA ILE A 34 -5.47 -1.06 14.27
C ILE A 34 -6.08 -1.07 12.86
N ILE A 35 -5.25 -1.13 11.82
CA ILE A 35 -5.70 -1.16 10.42
C ILE A 35 -6.51 -2.43 10.16
N THR A 36 -5.99 -3.60 10.53
CA THR A 36 -6.66 -4.90 10.32
C THR A 36 -7.98 -4.97 11.09
N GLU A 37 -8.03 -4.51 12.34
CA GLU A 37 -9.24 -4.47 13.14
C GLU A 37 -10.29 -3.53 12.52
N THR A 38 -9.85 -2.36 12.05
CA THR A 38 -10.73 -1.39 11.38
C THR A 38 -11.34 -1.96 10.11
N ILE A 39 -10.54 -2.67 9.30
CA ILE A 39 -11.02 -3.37 8.09
C ILE A 39 -12.04 -4.45 8.48
N LYS A 40 -11.72 -5.30 9.45
CA LYS A 40 -12.61 -6.38 9.91
C LYS A 40 -13.96 -5.85 10.39
N ASN A 41 -13.96 -4.74 11.13
CA ASN A 41 -15.17 -4.09 11.62
C ASN A 41 -16.02 -3.47 10.50
N SER A 42 -15.43 -3.17 9.35
CA SER A 42 -16.12 -2.52 8.21
C SER A 42 -16.33 -3.45 7.02
N ARG A 43 -15.99 -4.74 7.17
CA ARG A 43 -15.82 -5.69 6.05
C ARG A 43 -17.11 -5.93 5.26
N HIS A 44 -18.27 -5.86 5.94
CA HIS A 44 -19.57 -6.10 5.32
C HIS A 44 -19.92 -4.94 4.39
N GLU A 45 -19.68 -3.73 4.86
CA GLU A 45 -20.07 -2.53 4.14
C GLU A 45 -19.13 -2.17 2.99
N VAL A 46 -17.87 -2.63 3.03
CA VAL A 46 -16.97 -2.56 1.88
C VAL A 46 -17.07 -3.76 0.93
N GLY A 47 -17.93 -4.75 1.22
CA GLY A 47 -18.14 -5.90 0.33
C GLY A 47 -16.97 -6.89 0.29
N LEU A 48 -16.29 -7.12 1.42
CA LEU A 48 -15.21 -8.11 1.56
C LEU A 48 -15.70 -9.47 2.09
N GLN A 49 -16.98 -9.60 2.47
CA GLN A 49 -17.51 -10.80 3.15
C GLN A 49 -17.38 -12.10 2.35
N GLU A 50 -17.48 -12.03 1.03
CA GLU A 50 -17.60 -13.22 0.18
C GLU A 50 -16.25 -13.82 -0.24
N ASP A 51 -15.14 -13.19 0.13
CA ASP A 51 -13.80 -13.50 -0.39
C ASP A 51 -12.76 -13.41 0.74
N GLU A 52 -12.77 -14.42 1.62
CA GLU A 52 -11.86 -14.51 2.77
C GLU A 52 -10.39 -14.58 2.35
N ASP A 53 -10.11 -15.23 1.21
CA ASP A 53 -8.76 -15.33 0.65
C ASP A 53 -8.25 -13.93 0.25
N PHE A 54 -9.07 -13.15 -0.47
CA PHE A 54 -8.70 -11.79 -0.82
C PHE A 54 -8.60 -10.85 0.39
N GLN A 55 -9.36 -11.10 1.47
CA GLN A 55 -9.33 -10.25 2.65
C GLN A 55 -7.90 -10.11 3.22
N GLN A 56 -7.13 -11.21 3.25
CA GLN A 56 -5.74 -11.17 3.75
C GLN A 56 -4.85 -10.27 2.88
N TYR A 57 -5.00 -10.35 1.55
CA TYR A 57 -4.28 -9.47 0.62
C TYR A 57 -4.75 -8.02 0.73
N TYR A 58 -6.05 -7.80 0.94
CA TYR A 58 -6.61 -6.46 1.14
C TYR A 58 -6.01 -5.79 2.39
N GLU A 59 -6.01 -6.50 3.51
CA GLU A 59 -5.40 -6.05 4.77
C GLU A 59 -3.92 -5.70 4.59
N LEU A 60 -3.15 -6.58 3.95
CA LEU A 60 -1.73 -6.39 3.69
C LEU A 60 -1.43 -5.18 2.79
N ILE A 61 -2.14 -5.06 1.66
CA ILE A 61 -1.92 -3.95 0.72
C ILE A 61 -2.32 -2.62 1.38
N CYS A 62 -3.46 -2.56 2.09
CA CYS A 62 -3.89 -1.35 2.79
C CYS A 62 -2.86 -0.92 3.85
N ALA A 63 -2.36 -1.85 4.66
CA ALA A 63 -1.33 -1.57 5.64
C ALA A 63 -0.07 -0.99 4.99
N ARG A 64 0.37 -1.55 3.86
CA ARG A 64 1.52 -1.04 3.11
C ARG A 64 1.28 0.34 2.50
N MET A 65 0.12 0.58 1.90
CA MET A 65 -0.24 1.89 1.36
C MET A 65 -0.25 2.99 2.43
N LEU A 66 -0.59 2.65 3.66
CA LEU A 66 -0.60 3.58 4.78
C LEU A 66 0.79 3.79 5.40
N LEU A 67 1.60 2.73 5.52
CA LEU A 67 2.85 2.77 6.28
C LEU A 67 4.08 3.07 5.40
N LEU A 68 4.15 2.57 4.16
CA LEU A 68 5.30 2.77 3.27
C LEU A 68 5.70 4.24 3.06
N PRO A 69 4.77 5.21 2.89
CA PRO A 69 5.12 6.61 2.70
C PRO A 69 5.98 7.18 3.84
N HIS A 70 5.80 6.67 5.06
CA HIS A 70 6.54 7.10 6.25
C HIS A 70 7.89 6.40 6.43
N GLY A 71 8.25 5.49 5.53
CA GLY A 71 9.53 4.79 5.51
C GLY A 71 9.63 3.67 6.54
N ILE A 72 9.71 2.42 6.08
CA ILE A 72 9.77 1.22 6.94
C ILE A 72 10.87 1.33 8.01
N GLN A 73 12.07 1.79 7.62
CA GLN A 73 13.19 1.91 8.57
C GLN A 73 12.94 2.99 9.63
N GLN A 74 12.26 4.08 9.28
CA GLN A 74 11.87 5.10 10.26
C GLN A 74 10.86 4.52 11.25
N ILE A 75 9.84 3.80 10.77
CA ILE A 75 8.80 3.22 11.64
C ILE A 75 9.40 2.16 12.57
N ARG A 76 10.33 1.35 12.07
CA ARG A 76 11.02 0.33 12.89
C ARG A 76 11.94 0.92 13.94
N THR A 77 12.52 2.11 13.71
CA THR A 77 13.49 2.73 14.63
C THR A 77 12.87 3.74 15.58
N ARG A 78 11.81 4.45 15.14
CA ARG A 78 11.23 5.60 15.86
C ARG A 78 9.71 5.54 16.00
N GLY A 79 9.07 4.51 15.46
CA GLY A 79 7.62 4.45 15.36
C GLY A 79 7.05 5.50 14.40
N LEU A 80 5.73 5.57 14.37
CA LEU A 80 4.96 6.55 13.61
C LEU A 80 4.17 7.41 14.59
N SER A 81 4.34 8.73 14.52
CA SER A 81 3.66 9.65 15.43
C SER A 81 2.21 9.90 15.02
N ILE A 82 1.37 10.24 16.00
CA ILE A 82 -0.03 10.62 15.73
C ILE A 82 -0.09 11.80 14.75
N HIS A 83 0.80 12.79 14.89
CA HIS A 83 0.88 13.92 13.96
C HIS A 83 1.07 13.45 12.50
N GLN A 84 1.98 12.49 12.27
CA GLN A 84 2.21 11.94 10.93
C GLN A 84 0.98 11.21 10.38
N VAL A 85 0.22 10.53 11.24
CA VAL A 85 -1.02 9.86 10.84
C VAL A 85 -2.11 10.87 10.46
N VAL A 86 -2.37 11.88 11.29
CA VAL A 86 -3.49 12.80 11.10
C VAL A 86 -3.27 13.83 9.99
N THR A 87 -2.00 14.06 9.61
CA THR A 87 -1.63 14.93 8.49
C THR A 87 -1.46 14.18 7.16
N CYS A 88 -1.54 12.85 7.19
CA CYS A 88 -1.41 12.02 5.99
C CYS A 88 -2.76 11.82 5.30
N ASP A 89 -2.87 12.29 4.05
CA ASP A 89 -4.09 12.18 3.26
C ASP A 89 -4.53 10.72 3.02
N ARG A 90 -3.57 9.78 2.96
CA ARG A 90 -3.88 8.35 2.81
C ARG A 90 -4.64 7.78 4.01
N PHE A 91 -4.26 8.16 5.23
CA PHE A 91 -5.03 7.78 6.42
C PHE A 91 -6.43 8.42 6.38
N ALA A 92 -6.54 9.69 5.99
CA ALA A 92 -7.84 10.34 5.86
C ALA A 92 -8.73 9.69 4.79
N GLU A 93 -8.16 9.24 3.67
CA GLU A 93 -8.84 8.53 2.59
C GLU A 93 -9.29 7.12 3.03
N PHE A 94 -8.44 6.39 3.74
CA PHE A 94 -8.75 5.08 4.32
C PHE A 94 -9.92 5.18 5.32
N PHE A 95 -9.83 6.09 6.31
CA PHE A 95 -10.89 6.21 7.32
C PHE A 95 -12.22 6.72 6.76
N ARG A 96 -12.21 7.51 5.67
CA ARG A 96 -13.45 7.84 4.95
C ARG A 96 -14.18 6.62 4.43
N LEU A 97 -13.42 5.61 3.96
CA LEU A 97 -13.99 4.35 3.47
C LEU A 97 -14.43 3.43 4.61
N MET A 98 -13.78 3.50 5.78
CA MET A 98 -14.08 2.61 6.91
C MET A 98 -15.25 3.12 7.78
N ASP A 99 -15.44 4.44 7.90
CA ASP A 99 -16.51 5.03 8.71
C ASP A 99 -17.83 5.13 7.92
N ASN A 100 -18.85 4.38 8.36
CA ASN A 100 -20.19 4.36 7.74
C ASN A 100 -20.80 5.77 7.57
N SER A 101 -20.61 6.68 8.53
CA SER A 101 -21.15 8.06 8.47
C SER A 101 -20.44 8.97 7.47
N LEU A 102 -19.24 8.58 7.06
CA LEU A 102 -18.44 9.27 6.05
C LEU A 102 -18.60 8.62 4.68
N ARG A 103 -18.74 7.30 4.61
CA ARG A 103 -18.76 6.53 3.37
C ARG A 103 -19.86 6.98 2.39
N ASP A 104 -21.01 7.39 2.90
CA ASP A 104 -22.15 7.86 2.07
C ASP A 104 -21.93 9.26 1.48
N LYS A 105 -20.91 9.99 1.95
CA LYS A 105 -20.67 11.40 1.62
C LYS A 105 -19.58 11.59 0.57
N TYR A 106 -18.83 10.55 0.22
CA TYR A 106 -17.70 10.61 -0.70
C TYR A 106 -17.84 9.57 -1.80
N ASP A 107 -17.25 9.84 -2.96
CA ASP A 107 -17.18 8.86 -4.05
C ASP A 107 -16.31 7.68 -3.62
N GLN A 108 -16.94 6.51 -3.49
CA GLN A 108 -16.28 5.28 -3.07
C GLN A 108 -15.43 4.67 -4.18
N GLN A 109 -15.77 4.87 -5.46
CA GLN A 109 -15.10 4.22 -6.58
C GLN A 109 -13.76 4.90 -6.93
N GLU A 110 -13.62 6.18 -6.58
CA GLU A 110 -12.36 6.92 -6.70
C GLU A 110 -11.41 6.69 -5.52
N ASN A 111 -11.89 6.18 -4.39
CA ASN A 111 -11.07 5.92 -3.21
C ASN A 111 -9.98 4.87 -3.50
N ALA A 112 -8.73 5.20 -3.22
CA ALA A 112 -7.57 4.32 -3.46
C ALA A 112 -7.63 3.01 -2.68
N PHE A 113 -8.34 2.97 -1.55
CA PHE A 113 -8.55 1.80 -0.71
C PHE A 113 -9.80 1.01 -1.08
N HIS A 114 -10.56 1.41 -2.09
CA HIS A 114 -11.73 0.65 -2.53
C HIS A 114 -11.31 -0.77 -2.96
N PRO A 115 -12.03 -1.84 -2.56
CA PRO A 115 -11.63 -3.21 -2.86
C PRO A 115 -11.33 -3.48 -4.33
N SER A 116 -12.08 -2.89 -5.26
CA SER A 116 -11.78 -3.03 -6.70
C SER A 116 -10.38 -2.49 -7.10
N ARG A 117 -9.90 -1.41 -6.47
CA ARG A 117 -8.57 -0.85 -6.71
C ARG A 117 -7.48 -1.74 -6.12
N ILE A 118 -7.69 -2.22 -4.91
CA ILE A 118 -6.76 -3.13 -4.23
C ILE A 118 -6.68 -4.49 -4.96
N ARG A 119 -7.83 -5.00 -5.44
CA ARG A 119 -7.89 -6.21 -6.29
C ARG A 119 -7.08 -6.03 -7.56
N LEU A 120 -7.05 -4.82 -8.14
CA LEU A 120 -6.25 -4.56 -9.33
C LEU A 120 -4.76 -4.73 -9.05
N VAL A 121 -4.25 -4.22 -7.93
CA VAL A 121 -2.83 -4.38 -7.52
C VAL A 121 -2.48 -5.86 -7.33
N HIS A 122 -3.36 -6.62 -6.68
CA HIS A 122 -3.17 -8.06 -6.51
C HIS A 122 -3.24 -8.81 -7.86
N ARG A 123 -4.18 -8.45 -8.73
CA ARG A 123 -4.33 -9.06 -10.07
C ARG A 123 -3.14 -8.77 -10.98
N GLN A 124 -2.53 -7.60 -10.84
CA GLN A 124 -1.31 -7.23 -11.55
C GLN A 124 -0.18 -8.20 -11.21
N TYR A 125 0.01 -8.50 -9.93
CA TYR A 125 0.97 -9.53 -9.48
C TYR A 125 0.69 -10.89 -10.13
N LEU A 126 -0.55 -11.37 -10.03
CA LEU A 126 -0.95 -12.68 -10.57
C LEU A 126 -0.80 -12.80 -12.10
N GLN A 127 -0.74 -11.68 -12.83
CA GLN A 127 -0.48 -11.68 -14.27
C GLN A 127 1.01 -11.65 -14.64
N LEU A 128 1.85 -11.23 -13.69
CA LEU A 128 3.30 -11.27 -13.83
C LEU A 128 3.85 -12.64 -13.44
N ASP A 129 3.35 -13.24 -12.36
CA ASP A 129 3.69 -14.60 -11.90
C ASP A 129 3.06 -15.64 -12.86
N ARG A 130 3.81 -16.01 -13.90
CA ARG A 130 3.30 -16.84 -15.01
C ARG A 130 3.38 -18.33 -14.69
N ASP A 131 4.38 -18.73 -13.93
CA ASP A 131 4.57 -20.12 -13.51
C ASP A 131 3.76 -20.45 -12.25
N GLY A 132 3.23 -19.44 -11.55
CA GLY A 132 2.36 -19.58 -10.40
C GLY A 132 3.12 -20.04 -9.15
N ASN A 133 4.42 -19.75 -9.08
CA ASN A 133 5.28 -20.21 -8.00
C ASN A 133 5.22 -19.32 -6.75
N GLY A 134 4.54 -18.17 -6.81
CA GLY A 134 4.42 -17.21 -5.71
C GLY A 134 5.61 -16.25 -5.57
N MET A 135 6.45 -16.16 -6.59
CA MET A 135 7.58 -15.25 -6.72
C MET A 135 7.64 -14.70 -8.17
N LEU A 136 8.40 -13.63 -8.40
CA LEU A 136 8.63 -13.07 -9.73
C LEU A 136 10.10 -13.13 -10.09
N SER A 137 10.38 -13.70 -11.25
CA SER A 137 11.66 -13.58 -11.93
C SER A 137 11.85 -12.19 -12.55
N MET A 138 13.11 -11.84 -12.89
CA MET A 138 13.40 -10.61 -13.64
C MET A 138 12.62 -10.53 -14.96
N ASN A 139 12.51 -11.67 -15.67
CA ASN A 139 11.81 -11.75 -16.95
C ASN A 139 10.32 -11.48 -16.80
N GLU A 140 9.70 -11.92 -15.71
CA GLU A 140 8.30 -11.65 -15.43
C GLU A 140 8.08 -10.17 -15.07
N LEU A 141 8.98 -9.58 -14.28
CA LEU A 141 8.88 -8.17 -13.93
C LEU A 141 9.10 -7.23 -15.14
N GLN A 142 9.88 -7.63 -16.15
CA GLN A 142 10.03 -6.87 -17.41
C GLN A 142 8.70 -6.66 -18.17
N ASP A 143 7.67 -7.45 -17.87
CA ASP A 143 6.33 -7.27 -18.43
C ASP A 143 5.41 -6.36 -17.60
N TYR A 144 5.93 -5.76 -16.53
CA TYR A 144 5.24 -4.72 -15.80
C TYR A 144 4.80 -3.60 -16.75
N GLY A 145 3.53 -3.18 -16.67
CA GLY A 145 2.96 -2.19 -17.60
C GLY A 145 2.49 -2.74 -18.94
N LYS A 146 2.90 -3.96 -19.33
CA LYS A 146 2.52 -4.63 -20.59
C LYS A 146 1.28 -5.52 -20.44
N LYS A 147 1.01 -6.03 -19.23
CA LYS A 147 -0.14 -6.92 -18.96
C LYS A 147 -1.47 -6.15 -18.90
N ARG A 148 -2.58 -6.86 -19.15
CA ARG A 148 -3.95 -6.28 -19.19
C ARG A 148 -4.35 -5.58 -17.89
N ALA A 149 -3.87 -6.04 -16.73
CA ALA A 149 -4.17 -5.42 -15.45
C ALA A 149 -3.46 -4.06 -15.25
N PHE A 150 -2.42 -3.76 -16.04
CA PHE A 150 -1.80 -2.44 -16.08
C PHE A 150 -2.34 -1.59 -17.23
N ASN A 151 -2.72 -2.23 -18.34
CA ASN A 151 -3.29 -1.59 -19.52
C ASN A 151 -4.56 -2.32 -20.00
N PRO A 152 -5.74 -1.94 -19.50
CA PRO A 152 -7.01 -2.57 -19.87
C PRO A 152 -7.38 -2.38 -21.35
N THR A 153 -6.87 -1.31 -21.97
CA THR A 153 -7.19 -0.93 -23.35
C THR A 153 -6.39 -1.69 -24.40
N GLY A 154 -5.28 -2.33 -23.99
CA GLY A 154 -4.38 -3.06 -24.90
C GLY A 154 -3.60 -2.17 -25.87
N ASN A 155 -3.56 -0.85 -25.64
CA ASN A 155 -2.76 0.10 -26.39
C ASN A 155 -1.26 0.01 -26.01
N GLU A 156 -0.47 1.05 -26.24
CA GLU A 156 0.93 1.11 -25.80
C GLU A 156 1.09 0.81 -24.30
N PRO A 157 2.17 0.13 -23.88
CA PRO A 157 2.44 -0.17 -22.47
C PRO A 157 2.36 1.08 -21.62
N THR A 158 1.73 1.00 -20.44
CA THR A 158 1.68 2.14 -19.51
C THR A 158 3.06 2.47 -18.94
N HIS A 159 3.93 1.46 -18.87
CA HIS A 159 5.32 1.55 -18.49
C HIS A 159 6.12 0.50 -19.28
N ASP A 160 7.36 0.83 -19.67
CA ASP A 160 8.33 -0.14 -20.17
C ASP A 160 9.55 -0.09 -19.25
N LEU A 161 9.74 -1.15 -18.46
CA LEU A 161 10.89 -1.26 -17.55
C LEU A 161 12.08 -1.75 -18.36
N THR A 162 13.16 -0.96 -18.40
CA THR A 162 14.40 -1.38 -19.07
C THR A 162 15.08 -2.50 -18.29
N ASP A 163 15.84 -3.35 -18.98
CA ASP A 163 16.60 -4.44 -18.37
C ASP A 163 17.53 -3.94 -17.26
N ALA A 164 18.17 -2.80 -17.48
CA ALA A 164 19.03 -2.15 -16.49
C ALA A 164 18.25 -1.74 -15.23
N PHE A 165 17.05 -1.18 -15.40
CA PHE A 165 16.19 -0.80 -14.28
C PHE A 165 15.73 -2.02 -13.48
N VAL A 166 15.25 -3.07 -14.15
CA VAL A 166 14.84 -4.32 -13.49
C VAL A 166 16.01 -4.95 -12.74
N SER A 167 17.20 -4.98 -13.35
CA SER A 167 18.42 -5.48 -12.70
C SER A 167 18.76 -4.71 -11.43
N HIS A 168 18.59 -3.38 -11.44
CA HIS A 168 18.77 -2.55 -10.25
C HIS A 168 17.73 -2.82 -9.17
N VAL A 169 16.46 -3.00 -9.53
CA VAL A 169 15.39 -3.35 -8.57
C VAL A 169 15.75 -4.64 -7.85
N PHE A 170 16.11 -5.70 -8.58
CA PHE A 170 16.49 -6.99 -8.00
C PHE A 170 17.78 -6.96 -7.17
N ALA A 171 18.65 -5.97 -7.39
CA ALA A 171 19.84 -5.77 -6.56
C ALA A 171 19.53 -5.07 -5.23
N GLU A 172 18.41 -4.33 -5.14
CA GLU A 172 18.05 -3.56 -3.94
C GLU A 172 16.96 -4.22 -3.07
N VAL A 173 16.08 -5.01 -3.67
CA VAL A 173 15.01 -5.70 -2.96
C VAL A 173 15.47 -7.06 -2.44
N PRO A 174 14.88 -7.58 -1.35
CA PRO A 174 15.10 -8.96 -0.94
C PRO A 174 14.67 -9.93 -2.06
N THR A 175 15.54 -10.88 -2.39
CA THR A 175 15.26 -11.93 -3.37
C THR A 175 15.58 -13.31 -2.79
N PHE A 176 14.83 -14.32 -3.21
CA PHE A 176 15.06 -15.72 -2.88
C PHE A 176 15.37 -16.46 -4.18
N ASN A 177 16.58 -17.02 -4.28
CA ASN A 177 17.08 -17.67 -5.49
C ASN A 177 17.00 -16.82 -6.77
N GLY A 178 17.11 -15.48 -6.63
CA GLY A 178 17.03 -14.55 -7.75
C GLY A 178 15.60 -14.14 -8.14
N GLU A 179 14.60 -14.54 -7.36
CA GLU A 179 13.19 -14.17 -7.55
C GLU A 179 12.71 -13.27 -6.40
N MET A 180 11.81 -12.33 -6.70
CA MET A 180 11.22 -11.43 -5.70
C MET A 180 9.92 -12.03 -5.18
N ASP A 181 9.67 -11.94 -3.88
CA ASP A 181 8.40 -12.40 -3.31
C ASP A 181 7.29 -11.34 -3.47
N TYR A 182 6.05 -11.73 -3.14
CA TYR A 182 4.89 -10.84 -3.17
C TYR A 182 5.09 -9.56 -2.35
N HIS A 183 5.79 -9.67 -1.23
CA HIS A 183 6.11 -8.54 -0.37
C HIS A 183 7.09 -7.56 -1.05
N ALA A 184 8.16 -8.03 -1.66
CA ALA A 184 9.06 -7.17 -2.42
C ALA A 184 8.32 -6.49 -3.59
N TYR A 185 7.48 -7.23 -4.31
CA TYR A 185 6.67 -6.69 -5.42
C TYR A 185 5.75 -5.56 -4.96
N LEU A 186 5.03 -5.74 -3.84
CA LEU A 186 4.11 -4.72 -3.33
C LEU A 186 4.86 -3.45 -2.91
N ASP A 187 6.01 -3.57 -2.24
CA ASP A 187 6.79 -2.40 -1.85
C ASP A 187 7.29 -1.65 -3.08
N PHE A 188 7.84 -2.37 -4.06
CA PHE A 188 8.24 -1.81 -5.35
C PHE A 188 7.09 -1.08 -6.06
N THR A 189 5.96 -1.77 -6.24
CA THR A 189 4.80 -1.27 -6.99
C THR A 189 4.18 -0.05 -6.32
N LEU A 190 4.01 -0.09 -4.99
CA LEU A 190 3.40 1.02 -4.25
C LEU A 190 4.33 2.24 -4.21
N VAL A 191 5.64 2.03 -4.06
CA VAL A 191 6.61 3.12 -4.11
C VAL A 191 6.71 3.74 -5.51
N LEU A 192 6.68 2.92 -6.57
CA LEU A 192 6.73 3.43 -7.94
C LEU A 192 5.48 4.26 -8.31
N ASN A 193 4.32 3.90 -7.76
CA ASN A 193 3.07 4.63 -7.97
C ASN A 193 2.90 5.87 -7.07
N ASP A 194 3.73 6.01 -6.05
CA ASP A 194 3.74 7.16 -5.16
C ASP A 194 4.66 8.26 -5.71
N LYS A 195 4.07 9.39 -6.09
CA LYS A 195 4.81 10.51 -6.68
C LYS A 195 5.14 11.62 -5.70
N VAL A 196 4.69 11.50 -4.44
CA VAL A 196 4.67 12.62 -3.48
C VAL A 196 5.40 12.32 -2.19
N SER A 197 5.44 11.06 -1.72
CA SER A 197 6.11 10.77 -0.46
C SER A 197 7.63 10.91 -0.57
N THR A 198 8.25 11.33 0.53
CA THR A 198 9.70 11.45 0.62
C THR A 198 10.41 10.12 0.40
N THR A 199 9.78 9.00 0.80
CA THR A 199 10.27 7.64 0.54
C THR A 199 10.32 7.37 -0.96
N ALA A 200 9.25 7.64 -1.69
CA ALA A 200 9.20 7.39 -3.11
C ALA A 200 10.07 8.33 -3.94
N LEU A 201 10.18 9.60 -3.54
CA LEU A 201 11.13 10.53 -4.16
C LEU A 201 12.58 10.09 -3.96
N ARG A 202 12.94 9.60 -2.76
CA ARG A 202 14.28 9.08 -2.48
C ARG A 202 14.59 7.86 -3.34
N VAL A 203 13.63 6.95 -3.46
CA VAL A 203 13.75 5.75 -4.31
C VAL A 203 13.86 6.14 -5.79
N SER A 204 13.01 7.05 -6.27
CA SER A 204 13.05 7.55 -7.65
C SER A 204 14.40 8.19 -7.99
N CYS A 205 14.93 9.04 -7.11
CA CYS A 205 16.28 9.61 -7.27
C CYS A 205 17.37 8.54 -7.31
N ARG A 206 17.26 7.50 -6.46
CA ARG A 206 18.24 6.41 -6.42
C ARG A 206 18.25 5.58 -7.71
N PHE A 207 17.07 5.30 -8.26
CA PHE A 207 16.93 4.55 -9.51
C PHE A 207 17.03 5.40 -10.78
N GLY A 208 17.32 6.71 -10.67
CA GLY A 208 17.41 7.61 -11.83
C GLY A 208 16.08 7.77 -12.57
N LEU A 209 14.95 7.48 -11.93
CA LEU A 209 13.63 7.69 -12.50
C LEU A 209 13.34 9.18 -12.50
N SER A 210 13.44 9.81 -13.67
CA SER A 210 12.99 11.19 -13.85
C SER A 210 11.49 11.24 -13.64
N THR A 211 11.03 11.97 -12.63
CA THR A 211 9.63 12.39 -12.49
C THR A 211 9.30 13.28 -13.67
N ARG A 212 8.96 12.70 -14.81
CA ARG A 212 8.44 13.44 -15.95
C ARG A 212 7.05 13.95 -15.54
N ASN A 213 6.97 15.27 -15.35
CA ASN A 213 5.74 16.03 -15.25
C ASN A 213 4.93 15.94 -16.55
#